data_AF-Q1I6P6-F1
#
_entry.id   AF-Q1I6P6-F1
#
_cell.length_a   1.000
_cell.length_b   1.000
_cell.length_c   1.000
_cell.angle_alpha   90.00
_cell.angle_beta   90.00
_cell.angle_gamma   90.00
#
_symmetry.space_group_name_H-M   'P 1'
#
loop_
_entity.id
_entity.type
_entity.pdbx_description
1 polymer ?
#
loop_
_entity_poly.entity_id
_entity_poly.type
_entity_poly.pdbx_seq_one_letter_code
_entity_poly.pdbx_strand_id
1 'polypeptide(L)'
;MQIFYVWDGAWYESDMDVLLDGLLDFECVGFEVGGVFVGCDSDPLSIPDYLDIEGFDMSFEYFDESVVCSMAEGAKYIERWCDANVITDWERVKDSCKKLVRLYGGVSDLVRSEIPKNCLMDIYRCSGSGVDSCILGLLKSLLACKGVNIGMSGVYLECDEDSGNIPVYLNPEGAEMSFEFKGEYVVCSMSVGAFYIRDWCGKNVRSERVGSESVMIMVACNKLFKLYGGFDDARYRF
;
A
#
# COMPACT_ATOMS: atom_id res chain seq x y z
N MET A 1 15.65 8.52 18.01
CA MET A 1 17.11 8.67 17.79
C MET A 1 17.85 7.43 18.30
N GLN A 2 17.39 6.23 17.92
CA GLN A 2 17.98 4.94 18.32
C GLN A 2 18.06 3.92 17.15
N ILE A 3 17.47 4.24 15.99
CA ILE A 3 17.58 3.45 14.74
C ILE A 3 19.06 3.37 14.25
N PHE A 4 19.90 4.31 14.68
CA PHE A 4 21.19 4.63 14.07
C PHE A 4 22.38 3.70 14.40
N TYR A 5 22.29 2.81 15.39
CA TYR A 5 23.43 1.94 15.76
C TYR A 5 23.34 0.51 15.23
N VAL A 6 22.17 0.14 14.75
CA VAL A 6 21.80 -1.23 14.43
C VAL A 6 22.23 -1.58 12.99
N TRP A 7 22.56 -0.59 12.15
CA TRP A 7 22.50 -0.68 10.68
C TRP A 7 23.74 -0.14 9.93
N ASP A 8 24.87 0.07 10.61
CA ASP A 8 26.09 0.65 10.02
C ASP A 8 27.04 -0.38 9.35
N GLY A 9 26.67 -1.66 9.32
CA GLY A 9 27.51 -2.71 8.77
C GLY A 9 26.72 -3.75 7.97
N ALA A 10 27.16 -3.99 6.73
CA ALA A 10 26.85 -5.16 5.90
C ALA A 10 25.59 -5.10 5.00
N TRP A 11 25.54 -4.13 4.08
CA TRP A 11 24.81 -4.29 2.82
C TRP A 11 25.81 -4.29 1.68
N TYR A 12 25.86 -5.36 0.88
CA TYR A 12 26.49 -5.27 -0.43
C TYR A 12 25.57 -4.45 -1.34
N GLU A 13 26.13 -3.76 -2.34
CA GLU A 13 25.32 -2.96 -3.28
C GLU A 13 24.21 -3.78 -3.96
N SER A 14 24.41 -5.09 -4.14
CA SER A 14 23.41 -6.03 -4.64
C SER A 14 22.20 -6.24 -3.71
N ASP A 15 22.39 -6.05 -2.41
CA ASP A 15 21.37 -6.33 -1.39
C ASP A 15 20.39 -5.15 -1.27
N MET A 16 20.83 -3.95 -1.66
CA MET A 16 19.98 -2.75 -1.67
C MET A 16 18.89 -2.80 -2.73
N ASP A 17 19.19 -3.36 -3.90
CA ASP A 17 18.17 -3.59 -4.93
C ASP A 17 17.09 -4.54 -4.40
N VAL A 18 17.50 -5.65 -3.80
CA VAL A 18 16.59 -6.65 -3.22
C VAL A 18 15.73 -6.02 -2.11
N LEU A 19 16.35 -5.20 -1.26
CA LEU A 19 15.63 -4.49 -0.20
C LEU A 19 14.58 -3.53 -0.77
N LEU A 20 14.97 -2.66 -1.71
CA LEU A 20 14.08 -1.65 -2.25
C LEU A 20 12.97 -2.26 -3.10
N ASP A 21 13.28 -3.26 -3.92
CA ASP A 21 12.28 -3.97 -4.72
C ASP A 21 11.27 -4.70 -3.81
N GLY A 22 11.76 -5.44 -2.80
CA GLY A 22 10.89 -6.11 -1.82
C GLY A 22 9.99 -5.14 -1.08
N LEU A 23 10.54 -4.03 -0.57
CA LEU A 23 9.74 -3.02 0.14
C LEU A 23 8.74 -2.31 -0.79
N LEU A 24 9.08 -2.04 -2.05
CA LEU A 24 8.13 -1.48 -3.02
C LEU A 24 6.97 -2.44 -3.33
N ASP A 25 7.20 -3.75 -3.21
CA ASP A 25 6.17 -4.79 -3.31
C ASP A 25 5.46 -5.10 -1.97
N PHE A 26 5.84 -4.38 -0.90
CA PHE A 26 5.37 -4.54 0.48
C PHE A 26 5.70 -5.91 1.08
N GLU A 27 6.89 -6.41 0.79
CA GLU A 27 7.42 -7.66 1.33
C GLU A 27 8.47 -7.35 2.40
N CYS A 28 8.44 -8.12 3.48
CA CYS A 28 9.51 -8.18 4.46
C CYS A 28 10.78 -8.72 3.80
N VAL A 29 11.92 -8.09 4.06
CA VAL A 29 13.21 -8.49 3.51
C VAL A 29 14.16 -8.84 4.65
N GLY A 30 14.38 -10.14 4.83
CA GLY A 30 15.27 -10.70 5.84
C GLY A 30 16.63 -11.14 5.27
N PHE A 31 17.66 -10.98 6.08
CA PHE A 31 19.04 -11.40 5.86
C PHE A 31 19.50 -12.26 7.04
N GLU A 32 20.67 -12.89 6.92
CA GLU A 32 21.17 -13.84 7.93
C GLU A 32 21.27 -13.23 9.34
N VAL A 33 21.52 -11.92 9.45
CA VAL A 33 21.76 -11.22 10.73
C VAL A 33 20.84 -10.03 10.98
N GLY A 34 19.81 -9.81 10.16
CA GLY A 34 18.92 -8.66 10.29
C GLY A 34 17.91 -8.57 9.17
N GLY A 35 17.10 -7.51 9.14
CA GLY A 35 16.08 -7.34 8.11
C GLY A 35 15.23 -6.10 8.27
N VAL A 36 14.40 -5.85 7.27
CA VAL A 36 13.31 -4.86 7.34
C VAL A 36 12.00 -5.58 7.20
N PHE A 37 11.14 -5.41 8.18
CA PHE A 37 9.83 -6.04 8.22
C PHE A 37 8.74 -4.98 8.19
N VAL A 38 7.63 -5.26 7.52
CA VAL A 38 6.48 -4.37 7.41
C VAL A 38 5.22 -5.07 7.91
N GLY A 39 4.38 -4.36 8.67
CA GLY A 39 3.15 -4.92 9.26
C GLY A 39 2.06 -5.26 8.24
N CYS A 40 2.31 -4.99 6.96
CA CYS A 40 1.40 -5.19 5.84
C CYS A 40 1.90 -6.22 4.82
N ASP A 41 2.85 -7.09 5.19
CA ASP A 41 3.25 -8.19 4.32
C ASP A 41 2.05 -9.09 3.99
N SER A 42 1.99 -9.53 2.74
CA SER A 42 0.95 -10.43 2.26
C SER A 42 1.06 -11.87 2.78
N ASP A 43 2.25 -12.26 3.25
CA ASP A 43 2.49 -13.45 4.06
C ASP A 43 2.54 -13.08 5.55
N PRO A 44 1.46 -13.35 6.32
CA PRO A 44 1.43 -13.05 7.74
C PRO A 44 2.51 -13.80 8.55
N LEU A 45 3.06 -14.90 8.04
CA LEU A 45 4.13 -15.65 8.71
C LEU A 45 5.49 -14.94 8.61
N SER A 46 5.61 -13.98 7.68
CA SER A 46 6.79 -13.14 7.52
C SER A 46 6.76 -11.90 8.41
N ILE A 47 5.65 -11.64 9.11
CA ILE A 47 5.51 -10.48 10.01
C ILE A 47 5.89 -10.92 11.43
N PRO A 48 6.88 -10.29 12.07
CA PRO A 48 7.23 -10.59 13.45
C PRO A 48 6.07 -10.32 14.42
N ASP A 49 5.87 -11.17 15.43
CA ASP A 49 4.75 -11.08 16.38
C ASP A 49 4.64 -9.73 17.13
N TYR A 50 5.76 -9.00 17.25
CA TYR A 50 5.81 -7.71 17.93
C TYR A 50 5.45 -6.54 17.01
N LEU A 51 5.44 -6.75 15.70
CA LEU A 51 5.09 -5.73 14.71
C LEU A 51 3.57 -5.78 14.49
N ASP A 52 2.92 -4.62 14.61
CA ASP A 52 1.46 -4.56 14.54
C ASP A 52 0.97 -4.96 13.14
N ILE A 53 0.35 -6.15 13.04
CA ILE A 53 -0.26 -6.65 11.81
C ILE A 53 -1.45 -5.80 11.37
N GLU A 54 -2.07 -5.02 12.28
CA GLU A 54 -3.15 -4.10 11.93
C GLU A 54 -2.60 -2.72 11.52
N GLY A 55 -1.34 -2.45 11.85
CA GLY A 55 -0.65 -1.18 11.62
C GLY A 55 0.10 -1.11 10.28
N PHE A 56 0.43 0.13 9.89
CA PHE A 56 1.35 0.44 8.80
C PHE A 56 2.71 0.86 9.38
N ASP A 57 3.26 -0.06 10.17
CA ASP A 57 4.54 0.09 10.84
C ASP A 57 5.64 -0.72 10.13
N MET A 58 6.88 -0.30 10.36
CA MET A 58 8.09 -0.92 9.86
C MET A 58 9.04 -1.21 11.03
N SER A 59 9.62 -2.41 11.03
CA SER A 59 10.70 -2.78 11.94
C SER A 59 12.02 -2.89 11.20
N PHE A 60 13.08 -2.38 11.81
CA PHE A 60 14.47 -2.63 11.45
C PHE A 60 15.08 -3.56 12.48
N GLU A 61 15.54 -4.74 12.04
CA GLU A 61 16.15 -5.75 12.90
C GLU A 61 17.64 -5.92 12.60
N TYR A 62 18.41 -6.22 13.64
CA TYR A 62 19.78 -6.72 13.56
C TYR A 62 20.10 -7.52 14.83
N PHE A 63 20.48 -8.79 14.66
CA PHE A 63 20.57 -9.75 15.76
C PHE A 63 19.31 -9.74 16.64
N ASP A 64 19.47 -9.52 17.95
CA ASP A 64 18.39 -9.54 18.94
C ASP A 64 17.79 -8.13 19.17
N GLU A 65 18.21 -7.13 18.40
CA GLU A 65 17.74 -5.76 18.52
C GLU A 65 16.76 -5.43 17.39
N SER A 66 15.64 -4.81 17.75
CA SER A 66 14.66 -4.30 16.80
C SER A 66 14.24 -2.87 17.14
N VAL A 67 13.95 -2.10 16.09
CA VAL A 67 13.37 -0.76 16.22
C VAL A 67 12.16 -0.64 15.32
N VAL A 68 11.01 -0.36 15.93
CA VAL A 68 9.75 -0.11 15.23
C VAL A 68 9.54 1.38 15.02
N CYS A 69 9.10 1.76 13.83
CA CYS A 69 8.70 3.12 13.48
C CYS A 69 7.58 3.09 12.44
N SER A 70 6.98 4.24 12.14
CA SER A 70 6.01 4.31 11.05
C SER A 70 6.67 4.03 9.70
N MET A 71 5.94 3.43 8.75
CA MET A 71 6.47 3.20 7.39
C MET A 71 7.00 4.48 6.72
N ALA A 72 6.35 5.64 6.95
CA ALA A 72 6.84 6.92 6.43
C ALA A 72 8.19 7.36 7.03
N GLU A 73 8.43 7.12 8.32
CA GLU A 73 9.70 7.42 8.96
C GLU A 73 10.78 6.44 8.52
N GLY A 74 10.45 5.15 8.44
CA GLY A 74 11.34 4.11 7.96
C GLY A 74 11.79 4.33 6.51
N ALA A 75 10.87 4.67 5.60
CA ALA A 75 11.22 4.99 4.22
C ALA A 75 12.16 6.21 4.11
N LYS A 76 11.93 7.26 4.90
CA LYS A 76 12.83 8.43 4.96
C LYS A 76 14.20 8.09 5.54
N TYR A 77 14.25 7.15 6.48
CA TYR A 77 15.51 6.65 7.01
C TYR A 77 16.30 5.90 5.94
N ILE A 78 15.66 4.98 5.22
CA ILE A 78 16.27 4.24 4.09
C ILE A 78 16.77 5.22 3.02
N GLU A 79 15.96 6.21 2.63
CA GLU A 79 16.38 7.25 1.66
C GLU A 79 17.64 7.98 2.12
N ARG A 80 17.68 8.46 3.37
CA ARG A 80 18.85 9.16 3.92
C ARG A 80 20.09 8.27 4.00
N TRP A 81 19.89 6.99 4.35
CA TRP A 81 20.99 6.03 4.42
C TRP A 81 21.55 5.76 3.03
N CYS A 82 20.69 5.56 2.02
CA CYS A 82 21.11 5.40 0.63
C CYS A 82 21.83 6.64 0.11
N ASP A 83 21.29 7.83 0.42
CA ASP A 83 21.86 9.11 0.04
C ASP A 83 23.31 9.29 0.56
N ALA A 84 23.62 8.69 1.72
CA ALA A 84 24.93 8.80 2.36
C ALA A 84 25.92 7.68 1.97
N ASN A 85 25.42 6.48 1.63
CA ASN A 85 26.25 5.26 1.55
C ASN A 85 26.30 4.62 0.16
N VAL A 86 25.33 4.88 -0.73
CA VAL A 86 25.30 4.26 -2.06
C VAL A 86 26.10 5.09 -3.05
N ILE A 87 27.13 4.47 -3.64
CA ILE A 87 28.08 5.15 -4.54
C ILE A 87 27.84 4.75 -6.01
N THR A 88 27.55 3.47 -6.28
CA THR A 88 27.18 3.00 -7.62
C THR A 88 25.66 2.92 -7.79
N ASP A 89 25.17 2.93 -9.03
CA ASP A 89 23.75 2.89 -9.38
C ASP A 89 22.85 3.92 -8.68
N TRP A 90 23.48 5.01 -8.23
CA TRP A 90 22.89 6.09 -7.46
C TRP A 90 21.54 6.58 -8.00
N GLU A 91 21.43 6.83 -9.31
CA GLU A 91 20.19 7.36 -9.90
C GLU A 91 19.02 6.40 -9.74
N ARG A 92 19.26 5.11 -10.01
CA ARG A 92 18.26 4.05 -9.89
C ARG A 92 17.82 3.89 -8.44
N VAL A 93 18.78 3.76 -7.52
CA VAL A 93 18.51 3.61 -6.08
C VAL A 93 17.74 4.81 -5.54
N LYS A 94 18.18 6.02 -5.90
CA LYS A 94 17.52 7.25 -5.48
C LYS A 94 16.08 7.34 -5.96
N ASP A 95 15.81 6.93 -7.20
CA ASP A 95 14.45 6.92 -7.72
C ASP A 95 13.58 5.88 -7.01
N SER A 96 14.12 4.70 -6.70
CA SER A 96 13.43 3.71 -5.85
C SER A 96 13.16 4.24 -4.44
N CYS A 97 14.11 4.92 -3.79
CA CYS A 97 13.90 5.55 -2.49
C CYS A 97 12.81 6.62 -2.53
N LYS A 98 12.78 7.48 -3.55
CA LYS A 98 11.71 8.49 -3.71
C LYS A 98 10.35 7.84 -3.89
N LYS A 99 10.27 6.75 -4.68
CA LYS A 99 9.02 5.98 -4.84
C LYS A 99 8.58 5.41 -3.50
N LEU A 100 9.49 4.81 -2.75
CA LEU A 100 9.22 4.24 -1.43
C LEU A 100 8.70 5.30 -0.45
N VAL A 101 9.38 6.45 -0.35
CA VAL A 101 8.98 7.56 0.54
C VAL A 101 7.59 8.10 0.18
N ARG A 102 7.28 8.23 -1.12
CA ARG A 102 5.96 8.68 -1.58
C ARG A 102 4.88 7.67 -1.24
N LEU A 103 5.13 6.40 -1.55
CA LEU A 103 4.19 5.30 -1.32
C LEU A 103 3.89 5.17 0.17
N TYR A 104 4.91 5.06 1.01
CA TYR A 104 4.75 4.83 2.44
C TYR A 104 4.26 6.08 3.18
N GLY A 105 4.66 7.27 2.71
CA GLY A 105 4.11 8.54 3.16
C GLY A 105 2.62 8.66 2.86
N GLY A 106 2.21 8.37 1.63
CA GLY A 106 0.82 8.42 1.20
C GLY A 106 -0.07 7.41 1.93
N VAL A 107 0.43 6.19 2.16
CA VAL A 107 -0.26 5.19 3.00
C VAL A 107 -0.42 5.70 4.42
N SER A 108 0.64 6.24 5.03
CA SER A 108 0.59 6.78 6.39
C SER A 108 -0.39 7.93 6.53
N ASP A 109 -0.54 8.76 5.49
CA ASP A 109 -1.52 9.84 5.48
C ASP A 109 -2.96 9.33 5.28
N LEU A 110 -3.15 8.34 4.41
CA LEU A 110 -4.45 7.70 4.15
C LEU A 110 -5.04 7.08 5.43
N VAL A 111 -4.21 6.39 6.21
CA VAL A 111 -4.65 5.56 7.36
C VAL A 111 -4.86 6.36 8.64
N ARG A 112 -4.51 7.66 8.65
CA ARG A 112 -4.88 8.60 9.74
C ARG A 112 -6.38 8.88 9.79
N SER A 113 -7.10 8.57 8.71
CA SER A 113 -8.54 8.72 8.61
C SER A 113 -9.22 7.35 8.67
N GLU A 114 -10.33 7.26 9.39
CA GLU A 114 -11.17 6.06 9.40
C GLU A 114 -12.05 5.97 8.13
N ILE A 115 -12.07 6.99 7.27
CA ILE A 115 -12.92 7.06 6.08
C ILE A 115 -12.66 5.90 5.09
N PRO A 116 -11.41 5.60 4.67
CA PRO A 116 -11.16 4.47 3.77
C PRO A 116 -11.62 3.14 4.36
N LYS A 117 -11.36 2.92 5.66
CA LYS A 117 -11.77 1.71 6.38
C LYS A 117 -13.29 1.58 6.43
N ASN A 118 -13.99 2.65 6.82
CA ASN A 118 -15.44 2.66 6.91
C ASN A 118 -16.10 2.48 5.54
N CYS A 119 -15.55 3.11 4.50
CA CYS A 119 -15.99 2.93 3.12
C CYS A 119 -15.91 1.46 2.69
N LEU A 120 -14.75 0.80 2.86
CA LEU A 120 -14.57 -0.60 2.48
C LEU A 120 -15.43 -1.56 3.34
N MET A 121 -15.57 -1.29 4.64
CA MET A 121 -16.44 -2.06 5.52
C MET A 121 -17.90 -1.98 5.11
N ASP A 122 -18.40 -0.80 4.72
CA ASP A 122 -19.77 -0.60 4.25
C ASP A 122 -20.00 -1.35 2.94
N ILE A 123 -19.11 -1.16 1.95
CA ILE A 123 -19.13 -1.89 0.67
C ILE A 123 -19.13 -3.40 0.92
N TYR A 124 -18.29 -3.90 1.81
CA TYR A 124 -18.24 -5.33 2.14
C TYR A 124 -19.56 -5.85 2.71
N ARG A 125 -20.15 -5.11 3.64
CA ARG A 125 -21.42 -5.45 4.30
C ARG A 125 -22.65 -5.32 3.39
N CYS A 126 -22.56 -4.57 2.29
CA CYS A 126 -23.63 -4.49 1.30
C CYS A 126 -23.95 -5.83 0.60
N SER A 127 -23.11 -6.86 0.78
CA SER A 127 -23.33 -8.22 0.26
C SER A 127 -24.49 -9.00 0.94
N GLY A 128 -25.41 -8.31 1.61
CA GLY A 128 -26.57 -8.90 2.28
C GLY A 128 -27.65 -9.29 1.28
N SER A 129 -28.01 -10.59 1.26
CA SER A 129 -29.11 -11.24 0.51
C SER A 129 -28.81 -11.86 -0.87
N GLY A 130 -27.70 -12.59 -1.00
CA GLY A 130 -27.62 -13.72 -1.94
C GLY A 130 -27.16 -13.42 -3.37
N VAL A 131 -26.50 -12.29 -3.60
CA VAL A 131 -25.89 -11.92 -4.89
C VAL A 131 -24.42 -11.55 -4.64
N ASP A 132 -23.55 -11.88 -5.60
CA ASP A 132 -22.09 -11.64 -5.69
C ASP A 132 -21.49 -10.61 -4.70
N SER A 133 -20.33 -10.94 -4.11
CA SER A 133 -19.59 -10.04 -3.20
C SER A 133 -19.45 -8.62 -3.77
N CYS A 134 -19.97 -7.63 -3.04
CA CYS A 134 -19.86 -6.21 -3.41
C CYS A 134 -18.40 -5.75 -3.50
N ILE A 135 -17.49 -6.34 -2.72
CA ILE A 135 -16.04 -6.11 -2.87
C ILE A 135 -15.52 -6.64 -4.22
N LEU A 136 -15.97 -7.81 -4.66
CA LEU A 136 -15.57 -8.31 -5.98
C LEU A 136 -16.14 -7.42 -7.10
N GLY A 137 -17.36 -6.89 -6.94
CA GLY A 137 -17.95 -5.89 -7.83
C GLY A 137 -17.15 -4.57 -7.88
N LEU A 138 -16.73 -4.07 -6.72
CA LEU A 138 -15.82 -2.93 -6.60
C LEU A 138 -14.53 -3.19 -7.39
N LEU A 139 -13.83 -4.28 -7.08
CA LEU A 139 -12.55 -4.62 -7.72
C LEU A 139 -12.67 -4.77 -9.25
N LYS A 140 -13.75 -5.39 -9.74
CA LYS A 140 -14.00 -5.49 -11.19
C LYS A 140 -14.17 -4.12 -11.84
N SER A 141 -14.84 -3.19 -11.17
CA SER A 141 -15.06 -1.83 -11.68
C SER A 141 -13.77 -1.02 -11.66
N LEU A 142 -13.00 -1.08 -10.57
CA LEU A 142 -11.70 -0.41 -10.48
C LEU A 142 -10.71 -0.96 -11.53
N LEU A 143 -10.68 -2.29 -11.76
CA LEU A 143 -9.88 -2.87 -12.85
C LEU A 143 -10.29 -2.40 -14.25
N ALA A 144 -11.52 -1.92 -14.41
CA ALA A 144 -12.02 -1.29 -15.63
C ALA A 144 -11.87 0.25 -15.61
N CYS A 145 -11.10 0.79 -14.65
CA CYS A 145 -10.93 2.22 -14.40
C CYS A 145 -12.26 2.96 -14.16
N LYS A 146 -13.17 2.34 -13.41
CA LYS A 146 -14.46 2.94 -13.05
C LYS A 146 -14.64 3.04 -11.54
N GLY A 147 -15.03 4.22 -11.09
CA GLY A 147 -15.46 4.46 -9.72
C GLY A 147 -16.76 3.70 -9.40
N VAL A 148 -16.98 3.49 -8.10
CA VAL A 148 -18.17 2.79 -7.60
C VAL A 148 -18.70 3.57 -6.40
N ASN A 149 -20.01 3.82 -6.41
CA ASN A 149 -20.74 4.29 -5.24
C ASN A 149 -21.75 3.22 -4.82
N ILE A 150 -21.78 2.91 -3.53
CA ILE A 150 -22.80 2.08 -2.90
C ILE A 150 -23.28 2.79 -1.65
N GLY A 151 -24.53 3.27 -1.70
CA GLY A 151 -25.18 3.89 -0.55
C GLY A 151 -24.50 5.20 -0.12
N MET A 152 -23.84 5.17 1.04
CA MET A 152 -23.11 6.32 1.60
C MET A 152 -21.60 6.21 1.40
N SER A 153 -21.15 5.21 0.64
CA SER A 153 -19.74 4.88 0.47
C SER A 153 -19.38 4.87 -1.00
N GLY A 154 -18.17 5.32 -1.32
CA GLY A 154 -17.71 5.33 -2.70
C GLY A 154 -16.20 5.27 -2.83
N VAL A 155 -15.74 4.60 -3.87
CA VAL A 155 -14.36 4.69 -4.33
C VAL A 155 -14.39 5.30 -5.72
N TYR A 156 -13.81 6.48 -5.87
CA TYR A 156 -13.82 7.24 -7.12
C TYR A 156 -12.43 7.32 -7.72
N LEU A 157 -12.38 7.38 -9.04
CA LEU A 157 -11.15 7.45 -9.82
C LEU A 157 -11.20 8.69 -10.69
N GLU A 158 -10.07 9.36 -10.84
CA GLU A 158 -9.97 10.48 -11.78
C GLU A 158 -10.05 10.00 -13.22
N CYS A 159 -9.50 8.81 -13.50
CA CYS A 159 -9.49 8.23 -14.83
C CYS A 159 -10.82 7.59 -15.25
N ASP A 160 -11.93 7.86 -14.53
CA ASP A 160 -13.25 7.38 -14.92
C ASP A 160 -13.70 8.04 -16.23
N GLU A 161 -14.06 7.23 -17.23
CA GLU A 161 -14.51 7.72 -18.53
C GLU A 161 -15.81 8.52 -18.43
N ASP A 162 -16.63 8.25 -17.42
CA ASP A 162 -17.85 8.99 -17.16
C ASP A 162 -17.57 10.13 -16.18
N SER A 163 -17.30 11.32 -16.74
CA SER A 163 -17.08 12.55 -15.97
C SER A 163 -18.22 12.91 -14.99
N GLY A 164 -19.43 12.37 -15.19
CA GLY A 164 -20.54 12.54 -14.24
C GLY A 164 -20.35 11.78 -12.93
N ASN A 165 -19.48 10.76 -12.93
CA ASN A 165 -19.15 9.95 -11.76
C ASN A 165 -17.90 10.45 -11.03
N ILE A 166 -17.16 11.42 -11.57
CA ILE A 166 -15.98 12.00 -10.92
C ILE A 166 -16.42 13.11 -9.96
N PRO A 167 -16.16 12.99 -8.65
CA PRO A 167 -16.47 14.06 -7.71
C PRO A 167 -15.69 15.33 -8.01
N VAL A 168 -16.33 16.49 -7.81
CA VAL A 168 -15.74 17.83 -8.11
C VAL A 168 -14.44 18.10 -7.34
N TYR A 169 -14.26 17.47 -6.18
CA TYR A 169 -13.06 17.63 -5.36
C TYR A 169 -11.85 16.85 -5.89
N LEU A 170 -12.06 15.90 -6.80
CA LEU A 170 -11.01 15.06 -7.35
C LEU A 170 -10.33 15.81 -8.50
N ASN A 171 -9.01 15.95 -8.46
CA ASN A 171 -8.31 16.75 -9.45
C ASN A 171 -8.27 16.02 -10.81
N PRO A 172 -8.87 16.56 -11.88
CA PRO A 172 -8.97 15.90 -13.19
C PRO A 172 -7.63 15.81 -13.96
N GLU A 173 -6.54 16.32 -13.40
CA GLU A 173 -5.19 16.21 -13.97
C GLU A 173 -4.29 15.25 -13.16
N GLY A 174 -4.87 14.61 -12.12
CA GLY A 174 -4.15 13.74 -11.19
C GLY A 174 -4.54 12.27 -11.33
N ALA A 175 -3.59 11.32 -11.33
CA ALA A 175 -3.89 9.90 -11.11
C ALA A 175 -4.22 9.66 -9.62
N GLU A 176 -5.39 10.14 -9.24
CA GLU A 176 -5.91 10.14 -7.89
C GLU A 176 -7.06 9.15 -7.75
N MET A 177 -7.15 8.60 -6.56
CA MET A 177 -8.29 7.83 -6.07
C MET A 177 -8.84 8.56 -4.85
N SER A 178 -10.16 8.50 -4.65
CA SER A 178 -10.73 8.89 -3.36
C SER A 178 -11.59 7.79 -2.76
N PHE A 179 -11.60 7.77 -1.43
CA PHE A 179 -12.54 7.02 -0.63
C PHE A 179 -13.51 8.01 0.01
N GLU A 180 -14.80 7.77 -0.15
CA GLU A 180 -15.88 8.57 0.44
C GLU A 180 -16.68 7.71 1.42
N PHE A 181 -17.01 8.29 2.58
CA PHE A 181 -17.95 7.71 3.54
C PHE A 181 -18.77 8.81 4.20
N LYS A 182 -20.10 8.75 4.06
CA LYS A 182 -21.07 9.69 4.66
C LYS A 182 -20.79 11.16 4.33
N GLY A 183 -20.33 11.44 3.09
CA GLY A 183 -20.05 12.78 2.61
C GLY A 183 -18.71 13.37 3.05
N GLU A 184 -17.91 12.61 3.80
CA GLU A 184 -16.49 12.90 4.05
C GLU A 184 -15.64 12.07 3.10
N TYR A 185 -14.48 12.59 2.68
CA TYR A 185 -13.61 11.93 1.72
C TYR A 185 -12.12 12.08 2.04
N VAL A 186 -11.33 11.15 1.53
CA VAL A 186 -9.87 11.20 1.51
C VAL A 186 -9.41 10.93 0.09
N VAL A 187 -8.45 11.74 -0.39
CA VAL A 187 -7.82 11.58 -1.69
C VAL A 187 -6.40 11.03 -1.50
N CYS A 188 -6.01 10.07 -2.32
CA CYS A 188 -4.66 9.52 -2.37
C CYS A 188 -4.25 9.22 -3.81
N SER A 189 -2.98 8.87 -4.04
CA SER A 189 -2.59 8.35 -5.36
C SER A 189 -3.25 7.00 -5.62
N MET A 190 -3.36 6.63 -6.89
CA MET A 190 -3.94 5.34 -7.28
C MET A 190 -3.14 4.15 -6.70
N SER A 191 -1.81 4.22 -6.66
CA SER A 191 -0.99 3.13 -6.09
C SER A 191 -1.23 2.95 -4.59
N VAL A 192 -1.28 4.06 -3.83
CA VAL A 192 -1.57 4.07 -2.39
C VAL A 192 -2.95 3.48 -2.12
N GLY A 193 -3.97 3.91 -2.89
CA GLY A 193 -5.33 3.42 -2.74
C GLY A 193 -5.46 1.93 -3.09
N ALA A 194 -4.85 1.47 -4.18
CA ALA A 194 -4.86 0.05 -4.56
C ALA A 194 -4.16 -0.83 -3.54
N PHE A 195 -3.03 -0.37 -3.00
CA PHE A 195 -2.33 -1.08 -1.93
C PHE A 195 -3.21 -1.18 -0.67
N TYR A 196 -3.81 -0.08 -0.24
CA TYR A 196 -4.70 -0.07 0.92
C TYR A 196 -5.87 -1.05 0.75
N ILE A 197 -6.48 -1.10 -0.44
CA ILE A 197 -7.54 -2.07 -0.75
C ILE A 197 -7.01 -3.52 -0.68
N ARG A 198 -5.82 -3.80 -1.21
CA ARG A 198 -5.18 -5.13 -1.14
C ARG A 198 -4.96 -5.57 0.31
N ASP A 199 -4.34 -4.70 1.12
CA ASP A 199 -4.08 -4.96 2.54
C ASP A 199 -5.37 -5.21 3.31
N TRP A 200 -6.33 -4.29 3.18
CA TRP A 200 -7.62 -4.38 3.86
C TRP A 200 -8.37 -5.67 3.47
N CYS A 201 -8.38 -6.06 2.20
CA CYS A 201 -8.99 -7.31 1.76
C CYS A 201 -8.25 -8.53 2.32
N GLY A 202 -6.91 -8.48 2.36
CA GLY A 202 -6.09 -9.53 2.96
C GLY A 202 -6.48 -9.80 4.42
N LYS A 203 -6.72 -8.74 5.19
CA LYS A 203 -7.05 -8.83 6.63
C LYS A 203 -8.52 -9.19 6.89
N ASN A 204 -9.46 -8.65 6.09
CA ASN A 204 -10.89 -8.74 6.39
C ASN A 204 -11.63 -9.82 5.59
N VAL A 205 -11.13 -10.23 4.43
CA VAL A 205 -11.81 -11.22 3.56
C VAL A 205 -11.27 -12.63 3.78
N ARG A 206 -9.97 -12.78 4.08
CA ARG A 206 -9.36 -14.10 4.35
C ARG A 206 -9.88 -14.74 5.63
N SER A 207 -10.28 -13.93 6.62
CA SER A 207 -10.72 -14.39 7.94
C SER A 207 -12.17 -14.90 7.96
N GLU A 208 -13.05 -14.42 7.08
CA GLU A 208 -14.49 -14.74 7.13
C GLU A 208 -14.97 -15.80 6.12
N ARG A 209 -14.22 -16.06 5.03
CA ARG A 209 -14.66 -16.99 3.95
C ARG A 209 -13.56 -17.98 3.53
N VAL A 210 -13.63 -19.20 4.05
CA VAL A 210 -12.87 -20.35 3.52
C VAL A 210 -13.50 -20.77 2.19
N GLY A 211 -12.90 -20.43 1.05
CA GLY A 211 -13.44 -20.79 -0.27
C GLY A 211 -12.75 -20.13 -1.47
N SER A 212 -13.19 -20.48 -2.69
CA SER A 212 -12.65 -19.96 -3.96
C SER A 212 -12.78 -18.44 -4.16
N GLU A 213 -13.68 -17.79 -3.43
CA GLU A 213 -13.96 -16.35 -3.56
C GLU A 213 -12.86 -15.47 -2.95
N SER A 214 -12.31 -15.83 -1.78
CA SER A 214 -11.20 -15.08 -1.19
C SER A 214 -9.96 -15.12 -2.08
N VAL A 215 -9.71 -16.25 -2.75
CA VAL A 215 -8.67 -16.37 -3.78
C VAL A 215 -8.94 -15.43 -4.96
N MET A 216 -10.16 -15.39 -5.48
CA MET A 216 -10.52 -14.48 -6.58
C MET A 216 -10.35 -13.00 -6.20
N ILE A 217 -10.74 -12.63 -4.98
CA ILE A 217 -10.59 -11.27 -4.46
C ILE A 217 -9.10 -10.90 -4.40
N MET A 218 -8.25 -11.74 -3.79
CA MET A 218 -6.82 -11.44 -3.72
C MET A 218 -6.15 -11.39 -5.10
N VAL A 219 -6.56 -12.25 -6.05
CA VAL A 219 -6.09 -12.17 -7.44
C VAL A 219 -6.47 -10.83 -8.07
N ALA A 220 -7.68 -10.34 -7.83
CA ALA A 220 -8.13 -9.04 -8.33
C ALA A 220 -7.38 -7.87 -7.65
N CYS A 221 -7.17 -7.91 -6.34
CA CYS A 221 -6.36 -6.93 -5.61
C CYS A 221 -4.92 -6.86 -6.14
N ASN A 222 -4.27 -8.00 -6.36
CA ASN A 222 -2.90 -8.03 -6.90
C ASN A 222 -2.83 -7.48 -8.33
N LYS A 223 -3.85 -7.74 -9.16
CA LYS A 223 -3.94 -7.13 -10.49
C LYS A 223 -4.13 -5.61 -10.41
N LEU A 224 -4.99 -5.15 -9.49
CA LEU A 224 -5.26 -3.73 -9.29
C LEU A 224 -4.00 -3.00 -8.83
N PHE A 225 -3.29 -3.55 -7.84
CA PHE A 225 -2.02 -3.01 -7.33
C PHE A 225 -0.99 -2.85 -8.45
N LYS A 226 -0.79 -3.89 -9.29
CA LYS A 226 0.11 -3.81 -10.45
C LYS A 226 -0.34 -2.79 -11.49
N LEU A 227 -1.64 -2.73 -11.79
CA LEU A 227 -2.18 -1.78 -12.75
C LEU A 227 -1.91 -0.34 -12.30
N TYR A 228 -2.23 -0.02 -11.05
CA TYR A 228 -2.14 1.35 -10.53
C TYR A 228 -0.75 1.77 -10.10
N GLY A 229 0.15 0.83 -9.81
CA GLY A 229 1.59 1.13 -9.70
C GLY A 229 2.15 1.75 -10.98
N GLY A 230 1.64 1.35 -12.15
CA GLY A 230 2.04 1.93 -13.44
C GLY A 230 1.54 3.34 -13.70
N PHE A 231 0.43 3.76 -13.07
CA PHE A 231 -0.16 5.10 -13.26
C PHE A 231 0.69 6.20 -12.62
N ASP A 232 1.28 5.91 -11.46
CA ASP A 232 2.18 6.84 -10.79
C ASP A 232 3.52 6.92 -11.54
N ASP A 233 4.02 5.80 -12.06
CA ASP A 233 5.28 5.75 -12.82
C ASP A 233 5.23 6.45 -14.20
N ALA A 234 4.10 6.39 -14.91
CA ALA A 234 3.95 6.98 -16.24
C ALA A 234 4.05 8.52 -16.25
N ARG A 235 3.77 9.18 -15.13
CA ARG A 235 3.82 10.64 -15.00
C ARG A 235 5.20 11.18 -14.61
N TYR A 236 6.16 10.33 -14.24
CA TYR A 236 7.55 10.73 -13.98
C TYR A 236 8.46 10.70 -15.22
N ARG A 237 7.90 10.43 -16.40
CA ARG A 237 8.64 10.43 -17.68
C ARG A 237 8.50 11.71 -18.49
N PHE A 238 7.90 12.77 -17.93
CA PHE A 238 7.73 14.07 -18.59
C PHE A 238 8.21 15.23 -17.72
#